data_AF-A0A498E9N8-F1
#
_entry.id   AF-A0A498E9N8-F1
#
_cell.length_a   1.000
_cell.length_b   1.000
_cell.length_c   1.000
_cell.angle_alpha   90.00
_cell.angle_beta   90.00
_cell.angle_gamma   90.00
#
_symmetry.space_group_name_H-M   'P 1'
#
loop_
_entity.id
_entity.type
_entity.pdbx_description
1 polymer ?
#
loop_
_entity_poly.entity_id
_entity_poly.type
_entity_poly.pdbx_seq_one_letter_code
_entity_poly.pdbx_strand_id
1 'polypeptide(L)'
;DGSATHDWLQKARNEANRDAVELVVVLLPADTSAHWFHDHILEADAICLVGPGRIPFIGENRNPSFQLSISVFGEVQRPHLDALDKLGAVIRGRTVYESAVQTRFGGDRQ
;
A
#
# COMPACT_ATOMS: atom_id res chain seq x y z
N ASP A 1 -12.41 11.75 7.11
CA ASP A 1 -12.27 12.16 5.70
C ASP A 1 -10.90 11.67 5.21
N GLY A 2 -10.83 11.05 4.03
CA GLY A 2 -9.58 10.42 3.55
C GLY A 2 -8.47 11.40 3.15
N SER A 3 -8.72 12.72 3.26
CA SER A 3 -7.81 13.80 2.87
C SER A 3 -6.52 13.78 3.69
N ALA A 4 -6.59 13.61 5.01
CA ALA A 4 -5.39 13.56 5.85
C ALA A 4 -4.47 12.37 5.48
N THR A 5 -5.05 11.21 5.17
CA THR A 5 -4.30 10.03 4.71
C THR A 5 -3.67 10.27 3.34
N HIS A 6 -4.42 10.91 2.43
CA HIS A 6 -3.94 11.29 1.11
C HIS A 6 -2.74 12.25 1.21
N ASP A 7 -2.86 13.36 1.93
CA ASP A 7 -1.80 14.36 2.08
C ASP A 7 -0.54 13.76 2.74
N TRP A 8 -0.74 12.91 3.74
CA TRP A 8 0.37 12.21 4.41
C TRP A 8 1.07 11.22 3.49
N LEU A 9 0.33 10.45 2.69
CA LEU A 9 0.89 9.52 1.72
C LEU A 9 1.60 10.23 0.57
N GLN A 10 1.07 11.37 0.11
CA GLN A 10 1.74 12.21 -0.86
C GLN A 10 3.08 12.69 -0.32
N LYS A 11 3.12 13.17 0.93
CA LYS A 11 4.37 13.53 1.60
C LYS A 11 5.33 12.34 1.70
N ALA A 12 4.86 11.17 2.12
CA ALA A 12 5.69 9.96 2.25
C ALA A 12 6.38 9.60 0.92
N ARG A 13 5.63 9.67 -0.20
CA ARG A 13 6.17 9.46 -1.55
C ARG A 13 7.19 10.52 -1.94
N ASN A 14 6.89 11.79 -1.67
CA ASN A 14 7.81 12.90 -1.97
C ASN A 14 9.12 12.75 -1.18
N GLU A 15 9.05 12.33 0.07
CA GLU A 15 10.21 12.08 0.92
C GLU A 15 11.07 10.92 0.41
N ALA A 16 10.45 9.84 -0.09
CA ALA A 16 11.16 8.71 -0.67
C ALA A 16 11.98 9.07 -1.94
N ASN A 17 11.67 10.19 -2.60
CA ASN A 17 12.40 10.69 -3.76
C ASN A 17 13.58 11.62 -3.39
N ARG A 18 13.84 11.85 -2.10
CA ARG A 18 14.95 12.70 -1.66
C ARG A 18 16.22 11.87 -1.54
N ASP A 19 17.34 12.36 -2.05
CA ASP A 19 18.65 11.68 -1.97
C ASP A 19 19.09 11.28 -0.55
N ALA A 20 18.59 11.97 0.47
CA ALA A 20 18.89 11.70 1.87
C ALA A 20 18.05 10.55 2.48
N VAL A 21 17.11 9.98 1.72
CA VAL A 21 16.16 8.96 2.18
C VAL A 21 16.32 7.73 1.30
N GLU A 22 16.79 6.63 1.89
CA GLU A 22 16.94 5.36 1.15
C GLU A 22 15.57 4.69 0.91
N LEU A 23 14.72 4.69 1.93
CA LEU A 23 13.41 4.04 1.93
C LEU A 23 12.42 4.78 2.82
N VAL A 24 11.15 4.73 2.40
CA VAL A 24 10.00 5.04 3.26
C VAL A 24 9.13 3.81 3.38
N VAL A 25 8.89 3.36 4.61
CA VAL A 25 8.01 2.22 4.92
C VAL A 25 6.73 2.73 5.55
N VAL A 26 5.60 2.39 4.94
CA VAL A 26 4.27 2.78 5.39
C VAL A 26 3.51 1.54 5.84
N LEU A 27 2.81 1.64 6.97
CA LEU A 27 1.89 0.61 7.46
C LEU A 27 0.49 1.21 7.62
N LEU A 28 -0.47 0.70 6.84
CA LEU A 28 -1.84 1.18 6.79
C LEU A 28 -2.83 0.01 6.63
N PRO A 29 -4.13 0.23 6.84
CA PRO A 29 -5.14 -0.74 6.46
C PRO A 29 -5.02 -1.11 4.97
N ALA A 30 -5.20 -2.40 4.63
CA ALA A 30 -5.30 -2.85 3.24
C ALA A 30 -6.72 -2.55 2.71
N ASP A 31 -7.04 -1.27 2.52
CA ASP A 31 -8.35 -0.80 2.10
C ASP A 31 -8.40 -0.50 0.59
N THR A 32 -8.62 -1.54 -0.20
CA THR A 32 -8.78 -1.42 -1.66
C THR A 32 -10.03 -0.65 -2.10
N SER A 33 -10.90 -0.24 -1.18
CA SER A 33 -12.05 0.62 -1.52
C SER A 33 -11.70 2.11 -1.50
N ALA A 34 -10.59 2.49 -0.86
CA ALA A 34 -10.26 3.89 -0.66
C ALA A 34 -9.41 4.48 -1.81
N HIS A 35 -9.74 5.69 -2.24
CA HIS A 35 -9.00 6.39 -3.31
C HIS A 35 -7.49 6.50 -3.02
N TRP A 36 -7.11 6.89 -1.81
CA TRP A 36 -5.70 7.00 -1.42
C TRP A 36 -4.92 5.67 -1.56
N PHE A 37 -5.61 4.53 -1.49
CA PHE A 37 -4.98 3.23 -1.69
C PHE A 37 -4.58 3.08 -3.16
N HIS A 38 -5.49 3.41 -4.07
CA HIS A 38 -5.21 3.39 -5.52
C HIS A 38 -4.17 4.45 -5.90
N ASP A 39 -4.29 5.67 -5.38
CA ASP A 39 -3.45 6.80 -5.78
C ASP A 39 -2.01 6.75 -5.24
N HIS A 40 -1.78 6.05 -4.13
CA HIS A 40 -0.48 6.03 -3.46
C HIS A 40 0.03 4.65 -3.12
N ILE A 41 -0.78 3.76 -2.54
CA ILE A 41 -0.30 2.43 -2.17
C ILE A 41 0.01 1.61 -3.42
N LEU A 42 -0.79 1.74 -4.48
CA LEU A 42 -0.52 1.08 -5.75
C LEU A 42 0.68 1.69 -6.53
N GLU A 43 1.33 2.72 -6.01
CA GLU A 43 2.57 3.27 -6.57
C GLU A 43 3.83 2.83 -5.80
N ALA A 44 3.66 2.05 -4.72
CA ALA A 44 4.80 1.54 -3.96
C ALA A 44 5.63 0.51 -4.74
N ASP A 45 6.94 0.55 -4.54
CA ASP A 45 7.94 -0.35 -5.16
C ASP A 45 7.82 -1.80 -4.67
N ALA A 46 7.35 -1.97 -3.43
CA ALA A 46 6.91 -3.25 -2.90
C ALA A 46 5.69 -3.07 -1.99
N ILE A 47 4.77 -4.02 -2.05
CA ILE A 47 3.63 -4.13 -1.13
C ILE A 47 3.66 -5.51 -0.48
N CYS A 48 3.52 -5.56 0.84
CA CYS A 48 3.24 -6.77 1.60
C CYS A 48 1.80 -6.72 2.12
N LEU A 49 0.98 -7.65 1.64
CA LEU A 49 -0.32 -7.94 2.24
C LEU A 49 -0.08 -8.93 3.38
N VAL A 50 -0.03 -8.41 4.61
CA VAL A 50 0.27 -9.19 5.82
C VAL A 50 -0.69 -10.38 5.94
N GLY A 51 -0.24 -11.55 6.36
CA GLY A 51 -1.08 -12.72 6.60
C GLY A 51 -0.30 -14.06 6.55
N PRO A 52 -0.92 -15.17 7.00
CA PRO A 52 -2.24 -15.25 7.63
C PRO A 52 -2.26 -14.63 9.03
N GLY A 53 -3.38 -14.00 9.41
CA GLY A 53 -3.53 -13.32 10.70
C GLY A 53 -3.22 -11.83 10.65
N ARG A 54 -2.97 -11.25 11.83
CA ARG A 54 -2.81 -9.79 12.02
C ARG A 54 -1.74 -9.53 13.07
N ILE A 55 -0.96 -8.47 12.86
CA ILE A 55 0.12 -8.07 13.77
C ILE A 55 -0.50 -7.20 14.88
N PRO A 56 -0.41 -7.60 16.16
CA PRO A 56 -0.82 -6.74 17.26
C PRO A 56 0.16 -5.57 17.39
N PHE A 57 -0.35 -4.39 17.76
CA PHE A 57 0.48 -3.22 18.02
C PHE A 57 0.97 -3.24 19.46
N ILE A 58 2.15 -2.69 19.70
CA ILE A 58 2.69 -2.53 21.06
C ILE A 58 1.70 -1.71 21.88
N GLY A 59 1.34 -2.22 23.07
CA GLY A 59 0.38 -1.59 23.98
C GLY A 59 -1.08 -2.02 23.79
N GLU A 60 -1.38 -2.83 22.77
CA GLU A 60 -2.73 -3.36 22.53
C GLU A 60 -2.83 -4.86 22.85
N ASN A 61 -3.94 -5.27 23.46
CA ASN A 61 -4.22 -6.68 23.80
C ASN A 61 -5.07 -7.40 22.74
N ARG A 62 -5.28 -6.77 21.58
CA ARG A 62 -6.13 -7.28 20.52
C ARG A 62 -5.50 -7.07 19.16
N ASN A 63 -5.77 -8.00 18.27
CA ASN A 63 -5.45 -7.84 16.85
C ASN A 63 -6.31 -6.72 16.25
N PRO A 64 -5.78 -5.94 15.28
CA PRO A 64 -6.56 -4.93 14.59
C PRO A 64 -7.78 -5.56 13.90
N SER A 65 -8.88 -4.81 13.79
CA SER A 65 -10.12 -5.26 13.12
C SER A 65 -10.09 -5.12 11.60
N PHE A 66 -8.97 -4.65 11.04
CA PHE A 66 -8.68 -4.57 9.61
C PHE A 66 -7.43 -5.39 9.21
N GLN A 67 -7.32 -5.67 7.91
CA GLN A 67 -6.12 -6.24 7.30
C GLN A 67 -5.02 -5.19 7.18
N LEU A 68 -3.75 -5.55 7.31
CA LEU A 68 -2.62 -4.64 7.18
C LEU A 68 -1.94 -4.77 5.82
N SER A 69 -1.53 -3.63 5.28
CA SER A 69 -0.59 -3.51 4.17
C SER A 69 0.68 -2.81 4.67
N ILE A 70 1.84 -3.37 4.34
CA ILE A 70 3.13 -2.67 4.45
C ILE A 70 3.55 -2.29 3.04
N SER A 71 3.74 -1.00 2.78
CA SER A 71 4.11 -0.48 1.46
C SER A 71 5.45 0.24 1.56
N VAL A 72 6.36 -0.05 0.64
CA VAL A 72 7.72 0.47 0.65
C VAL A 72 7.94 1.30 -0.61
N PHE A 73 8.42 2.53 -0.42
CA PHE A 73 8.81 3.46 -1.48
C PHE A 73 10.33 3.65 -1.44
N GLY A 74 10.98 3.63 -2.61
CA GLY A 74 12.42 3.74 -2.77
C GLY A 74 13.09 2.44 -3.25
N GLU A 75 14.41 2.35 -3.05
CA GLU A 75 15.20 1.23 -3.61
C GLU A 75 15.03 -0.08 -2.81
N VAL A 76 14.03 -0.88 -3.18
CA VAL A 76 13.75 -2.14 -2.47
C VAL A 76 14.77 -3.23 -2.82
N GLN A 77 15.72 -3.47 -1.91
CA GLN A 77 16.66 -4.59 -1.95
C GLN A 77 16.10 -5.91 -1.41
N ARG A 78 16.79 -7.02 -1.69
CA ARG A 78 16.37 -8.39 -1.31
C ARG A 78 16.13 -8.59 0.20
N PRO A 79 16.96 -8.07 1.12
CA PRO A 79 16.71 -8.23 2.56
C PRO A 79 15.37 -7.63 3.00
N HIS A 80 14.91 -6.55 2.35
CA HIS A 80 13.61 -5.96 2.62
C HIS A 80 12.48 -6.90 2.21
N LEU A 81 12.59 -7.51 1.03
CA LEU A 81 11.62 -8.50 0.55
C LEU A 81 11.57 -9.73 1.45
N ASP A 82 12.73 -10.26 1.86
CA ASP A 82 12.81 -11.42 2.75
C ASP A 82 12.21 -11.10 4.14
N ALA A 83 12.28 -9.84 4.59
CA ALA A 83 11.63 -9.40 5.83
C ALA A 83 10.10 -9.29 5.66
N LEU A 84 9.63 -8.75 4.54
CA LEU A 84 8.22 -8.64 4.22
C LEU A 84 7.56 -10.01 4.01
N ASP A 85 8.26 -10.95 3.35
CA ASP A 85 7.75 -12.29 3.04
C ASP A 85 7.47 -13.13 4.29
N LYS A 86 8.19 -12.86 5.38
CA LYS A 86 7.90 -13.46 6.69
C LYS A 86 6.56 -13.00 7.28
N LEU A 87 6.03 -11.87 6.82
CA LEU A 87 4.81 -11.25 7.35
C LEU A 87 3.60 -11.52 6.47
N GLY A 88 3.78 -11.83 5.19
CA GLY A 88 2.68 -12.13 4.27
C GLY A 88 3.10 -12.12 2.81
N ALA A 89 2.11 -11.95 1.92
CA ALA A 89 2.33 -12.02 0.48
C ALA A 89 2.96 -10.72 -0.04
N VAL A 90 4.12 -10.84 -0.69
CA VAL A 90 4.86 -9.70 -1.25
C VAL A 90 4.62 -9.56 -2.74
N ILE A 91 4.28 -8.34 -3.17
CA ILE A 91 4.08 -7.93 -4.55
C ILE A 91 5.20 -6.96 -4.91
N ARG A 92 5.97 -7.28 -5.96
CA ARG A 92 7.03 -6.43 -6.54
C ARG A 92 6.97 -6.48 -8.07
N GLY A 93 7.36 -5.40 -8.73
CA GLY A 93 7.52 -5.37 -10.19
C GLY A 93 6.21 -5.51 -10.95
N ARG A 94 5.11 -4.99 -10.38
CA ARG A 94 3.80 -5.05 -11.03
C ARG A 94 3.75 -4.14 -12.25
N THR A 95 2.88 -4.51 -13.18
CA THR A 95 2.35 -3.60 -14.19
C THR A 95 0.94 -3.24 -13.77
N VAL A 96 0.70 -1.95 -13.46
CA VAL A 96 -0.66 -1.42 -13.32
C VAL A 96 -1.13 -1.09 -14.73
N TYR A 97 -2.18 -1.76 -15.18
CA TYR A 97 -2.78 -1.46 -16.48
C TYR A 97 -3.46 -0.09 -16.42
N GLU A 98 -3.32 0.68 -17.51
CA GLU A 98 -4.04 1.94 -17.65
C GLU A 98 -5.54 1.70 -17.55
N SER A 99 -6.21 2.58 -16.80
CA SER A 99 -7.64 2.47 -16.53
C SER A 99 -8.43 2.48 -17.84
N ALA A 100 -9.05 1.34 -18.17
CA ALA A 100 -10.09 1.31 -19.19
C ALA A 100 -11.28 2.17 -18.71
N VAL A 101 -11.95 2.86 -19.65
CA VAL A 101 -13.16 3.61 -19.33
C VAL A 101 -14.19 2.65 -18.74
N GLN A 102 -14.63 2.92 -17.51
CA GLN A 102 -15.62 2.11 -16.83
C GLN A 102 -16.94 2.16 -17.60
N THR A 103 -17.25 1.08 -18.33
CA THR A 103 -18.60 0.88 -18.88
C THR A 103 -19.55 0.55 -17.73
N ARG A 104 -20.69 1.25 -17.67
CA ARG A 104 -21.79 0.83 -16.78
C ARG A 104 -22.24 -0.56 -17.20
N PHE A 105 -22.31 -1.49 -16.26
CA PHE A 105 -22.96 -2.77 -16.50
C PHE A 105 -24.46 -2.50 -16.76
N GLY A 106 -24.93 -2.81 -17.98
CA GLY A 106 -26.34 -2.73 -18.34
C GLY A 106 -26.88 -1.36 -18.76
N GLY A 107 -26.03 -0.41 -19.17
CA GLY A 107 -26.49 0.88 -19.72
C GLY A 107 -26.66 0.85 -21.23
N ASP A 108 -27.91 0.89 -21.72
CA ASP A 108 -28.20 1.11 -23.13
C ASP A 108 -27.62 2.44 -23.61
N ARG A 109 -27.07 2.44 -24.84
CA ARG A 109 -26.80 3.66 -25.59
C ARG A 109 -28.15 4.30 -25.91
N GLN A 110 -28.42 5.50 -25.38
CA GLN A 110 -29.27 6.48 -26.05
C GLN A 110 -28.39 7.53 -26.71
#